data_AF-A0A2G6KNB5-F1
#
_entry.id   AF-A0A2G6KNB5-F1
#
_cell.length_a   1.000
_cell.length_b   1.000
_cell.length_c   1.000
_cell.angle_alpha   90.00
_cell.angle_beta   90.00
_cell.angle_gamma   90.00
#
_symmetry.space_group_name_H-M   'P 1'
#
loop_
_entity.id
_entity.type
_entity.pdbx_description
1 polymer ?
#
loop_
_entity_poly.entity_id
_entity_poly.type
_entity_poly.pdbx_seq_one_letter_code
_entity_poly.pdbx_strand_id
1 'polypeptide(L)' 'MDIIQLIVLSIVQGITEFLPVSSSAHLILVPRLTGWQDQGLLFDVAVHVGTLCAVLLY' A
#
# COMPACT_ATOMS: atom_id res chain seq x y z
N MET A 1 -4.80 -1.64 13.34
CA MET A 1 -3.54 -1.76 12.58
C MET A 1 -2.79 -2.94 13.13
N ASP A 2 -3.05 -4.11 12.56
CA ASP A 2 -2.22 -5.29 12.84
C ASP A 2 -0.88 -5.10 12.09
N ILE A 3 0.24 -5.39 12.74
CA ILE A 3 1.58 -5.25 12.16
C ILE A 3 1.71 -6.09 10.88
N ILE A 4 1.06 -7.25 10.83
CA ILE A 4 1.07 -8.12 9.66
C ILE A 4 0.41 -7.43 8.46
N GLN A 5 -0.73 -6.77 8.68
CA GLN A 5 -1.45 -6.03 7.63
C GLN A 5 -0.59 -4.88 7.10
N LEU A 6 0.05 -4.16 8.01
CA LEU A 6 0.90 -3.00 7.69
C LEU A 6 2.08 -3.41 6.81
N ILE A 7 2.77 -4.49 7.17
CA ILE A 7 3.88 -5.04 6.38
C ILE A 7 3.40 -5.50 5.00
N VAL A 8 2.33 -6.30 4.95
CA VAL A 8 1.81 -6.83 3.68
C VAL A 8 1.38 -5.72 2.74
N LEU A 9 0.57 -4.76 3.21
CA LEU A 9 0.07 -3.67 2.37
C LEU A 9 1.18 -2.70 1.94
N SER A 10 2.19 -2.47 2.78
CA SER A 10 3.36 -1.65 2.39
C SER A 10 4.20 -2.33 1.31
N ILE A 11 4.37 -3.66 1.37
CA ILE A 11 5.03 -4.43 0.30
C ILE A 11 4.20 -4.38 -0.99
N VAL A 12 2.89 -4.57 -0.89
CA VAL A 12 1.97 -4.48 -2.04
C VAL A 12 2.07 -3.11 -2.70
N GLN A 13 2.01 -2.01 -1.93
CA GLN A 13 2.20 -0.66 -2.47
C GLN A 13 3.58 -0.51 -3.12
N GLY A 14 4.65 -0.89 -2.43
CA GLY A 14 6.02 -0.74 -2.92
C GLY A 14 6.28 -1.47 -4.23
N ILE A 15 5.65 -2.63 -4.44
CA ILE A 15 5.72 -3.36 -5.71
C ILE A 15 4.82 -2.69 -6.76
N THR A 16 3.54 -2.47 -6.44
CA THR A 16 2.53 -2.10 -7.44
C THR A 16 2.60 -0.65 -7.89
N GLU A 17 3.20 0.26 -7.11
CA GLU A 17 3.33 1.68 -7.48
C GLU A 17 4.18 1.88 -8.74
N PHE A 18 5.21 1.05 -8.92
CA PHE A 18 6.12 1.13 -10.06
C PHE A 18 5.64 0.33 -11.28
N LEU A 19 4.54 -0.42 -11.13
CA LEU A 19 3.94 -1.20 -12.20
C LEU A 19 2.67 -0.50 -12.71
N PRO A 20 2.37 -0.55 -14.02
CA PRO A 20 1.16 0.06 -14.58
C PRO A 20 -0.10 -0.82 -14.31
N VAL A 21 -0.38 -1.11 -13.04
CA VAL A 21 -1.43 -2.04 -12.59
C VAL A 21 -2.40 -1.44 -11.54
N SER A 22 -2.28 -0.15 -11.25
CA SER A 22 -3.03 0.57 -10.20
C SER A 22 -2.76 0.05 -8.78
N SER A 23 -1.87 0.73 -8.06
CA SER A 23 -1.54 0.44 -6.67
C SER A 23 -2.72 0.65 -5.71
N SER A 24 -3.49 1.74 -5.89
CA SER A 24 -4.68 2.04 -5.07
C SER A 24 -5.74 0.94 -5.16
N ALA A 25 -5.91 0.30 -6.32
CA ALA A 25 -6.82 -0.83 -6.46
C ALA A 25 -6.39 -2.01 -5.57
N HIS A 26 -5.09 -2.29 -5.49
CA HIS A 26 -4.56 -3.38 -4.66
C HIS A 26 -4.68 -3.07 -3.16
N LEU A 27 -4.47 -1.81 -2.74
CA LEU A 27 -4.68 -1.39 -1.35
C LEU A 27 -6.13 -1.56 -0.88
N ILE A 28 -7.11 -1.50 -1.78
CA ILE A 28 -8.53 -1.76 -1.48
C ILE A 28 -8.87 -3.25 -1.62
N LEU A 29 -8.32 -3.92 -2.64
CA LEU A 29 -8.66 -5.30 -2.96
C LEU A 29 -8.11 -6.27 -1.91
N VAL A 30 -6.87 -6.08 -1.45
CA VAL A 30 -6.22 -6.97 -0.47
C VAL A 30 -7.04 -7.03 0.83
N PRO A 31 -7.40 -5.91 1.49
CA PRO A 31 -8.25 -5.95 2.68
C PRO A 31 -9.62 -6.58 2.44
N ARG A 32 -10.24 -6.31 1.27
CA ARG A 32 -11.54 -6.92 0.95
C ARG A 32 -11.47 -8.43 0.77
N LEU A 33 -10.41 -8.95 0.16
CA LEU A 33 -10.23 -10.39 -0.07
C LEU A 33 -9.84 -11.14 1.21
N THR A 34 -9.13 -10.49 2.14
CA THR A 34 -8.69 -11.08 3.40
C THR A 34 -9.65 -10.83 4.57
N GLY A 35 -10.73 -10.04 4.35
CA GLY A 35 -11.66 -9.62 5.39
C GLY A 35 -11.04 -8.64 6.38
N TRP A 36 -9.93 -7.99 6.03
CA TRP A 36 -9.31 -6.97 6.87
C TRP A 36 -10.10 -5.67 6.84
N GLN A 37 -9.98 -4.93 7.92
CA GLN A 37 -10.47 -3.55 7.97
C GLN A 37 -9.65 -2.69 7.00
N ASP A 38 -10.31 -1.73 6.38
CA ASP A 38 -9.63 -0.70 5.58
C ASP A 38 -8.69 0.10 6.49
N GLN A 39 -7.46 0.33 6.03
CA GLN A 39 -6.45 1.07 6.78
C GLN A 39 -6.66 2.60 6.67
N GLY A 40 -7.50 3.04 5.73
CA GLY A 40 -7.95 4.41 5.56
C GLY A 40 -6.98 5.29 4.78
N LEU A 41 -7.48 6.46 4.38
CA LEU A 41 -6.76 7.41 3.52
C LEU A 41 -5.38 7.83 4.06
N LEU A 42 -5.24 7.96 5.39
CA LEU A 42 -3.97 8.34 6.00
C LEU A 42 -2.89 7.30 5.74
N PHE A 43 -3.24 6.01 5.79
CA PHE A 43 -2.32 4.92 5.47
C PHE A 43 -1.95 4.95 3.99
N ASP A 44 -2.93 5.08 3.10
CA ASP A 44 -2.71 5.15 1.66
C ASP A 44 -1.73 6.28 1.31
N VAL A 45 -1.95 7.48 1.85
CA VAL A 45 -1.04 8.63 1.64
C VAL A 45 0.35 8.33 2.19
N ALA A 46 0.47 7.74 3.39
CA ALA A 46 1.76 7.43 3.99
C ALA A 46 2.59 6.44 3.14
N VAL A 47 1.95 5.40 2.60
CA VAL A 47 2.67 4.43 1.75
C VAL A 47 3.05 5.01 0.38
N HIS A 48 2.25 5.94 -0.19
CA HIS A 48 2.63 6.68 -1.41
C HIS A 48 3.79 7.65 -1.16
N VAL A 49 3.84 8.29 0.03
CA VAL A 49 5.02 9.09 0.42
C VAL A 49 6.25 8.19 0.52
N GLY A 50 6.10 6.98 1.05
CA GLY A 50 7.17 5.99 1.09
C GLY A 50 7.74 5.65 -0.29
N THR A 51 6.88 5.39 -1.28
CA THR A 51 7.31 5.12 -2.66
C THR A 51 7.88 6.34 -3.36
N LEU A 52 7.33 7.54 -3.11
CA LEU A 52 7.92 8.79 -3.58
C LEU A 52 9.34 8.98 -3.03
N CYS A 53 9.54 8.77 -1.73
CA CYS A 53 10.87 8.82 -1.10
C CYS A 53 11.83 7.80 -1.72
N ALA A 54 11.36 6.59 -2.03
CA ALA A 54 12.19 5.58 -2.70
C ALA A 54 12.69 6.05 -4.07
N VAL A 55 11.84 6.75 -4.85
CA VAL A 55 12.25 7.34 -6.14
C VAL A 55 13.20 8.52 -5.95
N LEU A 56 12.97 9.38 -4.95
CA LEU A 56 13.83 10.54 -4.69
C LEU A 56 15.24 10.16 -4.21
N LEU A 57 15.37 8.98 -3.58
CA LEU A 57 16.65 8.48 -3.06
C LEU A 57 17.41 7.57 -4.03
N TYR A 58 16.76 7.12 -5.11
CA TYR A 58 17.37 6.33 -6.19
C TYR A 58 18.19 7.23 -7.12
#